data_AF-R7I181-F1
#
_entry.id   AF-R7I181-F1
#
_cell.length_a   1.000
_cell.length_b   1.000
_cell.length_c   1.000
_cell.angle_alpha   90.00
_cell.angle_beta   90.00
_cell.angle_gamma   90.00
#
_symmetry.space_group_name_H-M   'P 1'
#
loop_
_entity.id
_entity.type
_entity.pdbx_description
1 polymer ?
#
loop_
_entity_poly.entity_id
_entity_poly.type
_entity_poly.pdbx_seq_one_letter_code
_entity_poly.pdbx_strand_id
1 'polypeptide(L)'
;MRNLVLLLTIILLSVGTVFAADSNEKRNAYKSMTLSNKKFNDMCNSAARNFRYDNRFANYLRNRCMLYESDRQRYMSVIFPITNSGEDWYKDQYPILQSRFAIQMNSRETENYRLIINEYCKYNKYKFTKKDPQVCSSQRINAIFAN
;
A
#
# COMPACT_ATOMS: atom_id res chain seq x y z
N MET A 1 -21.11 12.65 54.33
CA MET A 1 -20.09 11.64 53.96
C MET A 1 -20.47 10.81 52.73
N ARG A 2 -21.72 10.33 52.62
CA ARG A 2 -22.19 9.51 51.47
C ARG A 2 -22.08 10.21 50.09
N ASN A 3 -22.33 11.52 50.04
CA ASN A 3 -22.28 12.30 48.79
C ASN A 3 -20.85 12.61 48.30
N LEU A 4 -19.86 12.65 49.20
CA LEU A 4 -18.45 12.87 48.86
C LEU A 4 -17.82 11.62 48.23
N VAL A 5 -18.19 10.43 48.73
CA VAL A 5 -17.73 9.16 48.17
C VAL A 5 -18.29 8.93 46.75
N LEU A 6 -19.54 9.33 46.51
CA LEU A 6 -20.18 9.27 45.19
C LEU A 6 -19.51 10.20 44.15
N LEU A 7 -19.08 11.40 44.58
CA LEU A 7 -18.35 12.32 43.71
C LEU A 7 -16.96 11.79 43.35
N LEU A 8 -16.26 11.16 44.29
CA LEU A 8 -14.95 10.54 44.06
C LEU A 8 -15.02 9.34 43.11
N THR A 9 -16.06 8.50 43.18
CA THR A 9 -16.25 7.40 42.23
C THR A 9 -16.64 7.87 40.83
N ILE A 10 -17.41 8.96 40.71
CA ILE A 10 -17.73 9.56 39.40
C ILE A 10 -16.48 10.17 38.74
N ILE A 11 -15.60 10.80 39.52
CA ILE A 11 -14.33 11.34 39.01
C ILE A 11 -13.38 10.21 38.62
N LEU A 12 -13.26 9.14 39.42
CA LEU A 12 -12.41 7.99 39.09
C LEU A 12 -12.86 7.23 37.83
N LEU A 13 -14.17 7.19 37.55
CA LEU A 13 -14.71 6.59 36.32
C LEU A 13 -14.50 7.47 35.08
N SER A 14 -14.34 8.79 35.23
CA SER A 14 -14.12 9.71 34.11
C SER A 14 -12.64 9.89 33.73
N VAL A 15 -11.69 9.49 34.58
CA VAL A 15 -10.24 9.49 34.22
C VAL A 15 -9.79 8.19 33.52
N GLY A 16 -10.62 7.14 33.53
CA GLY A 16 -10.26 5.80 33.03
C GLY A 16 -10.25 5.61 31.50
N THR A 17 -10.67 6.60 30.71
CA THR A 17 -10.91 6.43 29.26
C THR A 17 -9.82 6.97 28.34
N VAL A 18 -8.70 7.50 28.86
CA VAL A 18 -7.74 8.28 28.04
C VAL A 18 -6.57 7.45 27.46
N PHE A 19 -6.41 6.17 27.80
CA PHE A 19 -5.20 5.40 27.41
C PHE A 19 -5.39 4.29 26.35
N ALA A 20 -6.52 4.23 25.64
CA ALA A 20 -6.79 3.17 24.64
C ALA A 20 -6.89 3.64 23.17
N ALA A 21 -6.82 4.94 22.88
CA ALA A 21 -7.00 5.46 21.52
C ALA A 21 -5.81 5.12 20.58
N ASP A 22 -4.59 5.11 21.12
CA ASP A 22 -3.36 5.16 20.33
C ASP A 22 -2.90 3.78 19.79
N SER A 23 -3.19 2.68 20.52
CA SER A 23 -2.92 1.32 20.02
C SER A 23 -3.79 0.95 18.81
N ASN A 24 -4.99 1.53 18.70
CA ASN A 24 -5.89 1.29 17.58
C ASN A 24 -5.41 2.00 16.31
N GLU A 25 -4.86 3.20 16.42
CA GLU A 25 -4.37 3.95 15.25
C GLU A 25 -3.18 3.24 14.60
N LYS A 26 -2.19 2.81 15.39
CA LYS A 26 -1.02 2.06 14.88
C LYS A 26 -1.43 0.75 14.24
N ARG A 27 -2.36 0.01 14.86
CA ARG A 27 -2.91 -1.23 14.29
C ARG A 27 -3.64 -0.97 12.96
N ASN A 28 -4.45 0.09 12.90
CA ASN A 28 -5.16 0.48 11.68
C ASN A 28 -4.18 0.91 10.57
N ALA A 29 -3.11 1.62 10.92
CA ALA A 29 -2.05 1.98 9.99
C ALA A 29 -1.38 0.74 9.38
N TYR A 30 -0.98 -0.24 10.21
CA TYR A 30 -0.43 -1.52 9.71
C TYR A 30 -1.41 -2.29 8.82
N LYS A 31 -2.69 -2.32 9.19
CA LYS A 31 -3.74 -2.98 8.40
C LYS A 31 -3.90 -2.32 7.03
N SER A 32 -3.94 -0.99 6.99
CA SER A 32 -4.03 -0.22 5.73
C SER A 32 -2.81 -0.42 4.85
N MET A 33 -1.60 -0.45 5.43
CA MET A 33 -0.37 -0.75 4.69
C MET A 33 -0.41 -2.15 4.08
N THR A 34 -0.78 -3.15 4.87
CA THR A 34 -0.88 -4.54 4.41
C THR A 34 -1.89 -4.68 3.28
N LEU A 35 -3.05 -4.03 3.41
CA LEU A 35 -4.07 -4.00 2.36
C LEU A 35 -3.55 -3.32 1.08
N SER A 36 -2.85 -2.18 1.21
CA SER A 36 -2.25 -1.48 0.08
C SER A 36 -1.20 -2.34 -0.64
N ASN A 37 -0.33 -3.02 0.10
CA ASN A 37 0.66 -3.94 -0.47
C ASN A 37 0.00 -5.09 -1.22
N LYS A 38 -1.06 -5.68 -0.64
CA LYS A 38 -1.83 -6.74 -1.30
C LYS A 38 -2.44 -6.26 -2.61
N LYS A 39 -3.14 -5.11 -2.58
CA LYS A 39 -3.76 -4.52 -3.77
C LYS A 39 -2.73 -4.27 -4.88
N PHE A 40 -1.57 -3.72 -4.51
CA PHE A 40 -0.48 -3.49 -5.46
C PHE A 40 0.05 -4.79 -6.08
N ASN A 41 0.28 -5.83 -5.27
CA ASN A 41 0.74 -7.14 -5.74
C ASN A 41 -0.31 -7.79 -6.67
N ASP A 42 -1.59 -7.73 -6.30
CA ASP A 42 -2.70 -8.22 -7.13
C ASP A 42 -2.79 -7.48 -8.47
N MET A 43 -2.59 -6.15 -8.46
CA MET A 43 -2.49 -5.32 -9.66
C MET A 43 -1.31 -5.74 -10.55
N CYS A 44 -0.10 -5.90 -10.00
CA CYS A 44 1.07 -6.38 -10.74
C CYS A 44 0.80 -7.73 -11.43
N ASN A 45 0.23 -8.69 -10.68
CA ASN A 45 -0.08 -10.01 -11.19
C ASN A 45 -1.15 -9.96 -12.28
N SER A 46 -2.13 -9.08 -12.15
CA SER A 46 -3.17 -8.86 -13.17
C SER A 46 -2.58 -8.22 -14.42
N ALA A 47 -1.68 -7.25 -14.27
CA ALA A 47 -0.94 -6.63 -15.37
C ALA A 47 -0.11 -7.68 -16.14
N ALA A 48 0.73 -8.45 -15.45
CA ALA A 48 1.56 -9.46 -16.10
C ALA A 48 0.73 -10.56 -16.79
N ARG A 49 -0.39 -10.98 -16.18
CA ARG A 49 -1.32 -11.97 -16.77
C ARG A 49 -2.01 -11.43 -18.01
N ASN A 50 -2.39 -10.16 -18.04
CA ASN A 50 -2.99 -9.52 -19.21
C ASN A 50 -2.09 -9.65 -20.45
N PHE A 51 -0.79 -9.45 -20.28
CA PHE A 51 0.18 -9.48 -21.37
C PHE A 51 0.84 -10.85 -21.59
N ARG A 52 0.23 -11.95 -21.13
CA ARG A 52 0.80 -13.32 -21.20
C ARG A 52 1.23 -13.80 -22.59
N TYR A 53 0.68 -13.21 -23.66
CA TYR A 53 1.05 -13.56 -25.05
C TYR A 53 2.29 -12.82 -25.56
N ASP A 54 2.78 -11.83 -24.80
CA ASP A 54 4.09 -11.21 -24.97
C ASP A 54 4.94 -11.49 -23.73
N ASN A 55 5.64 -12.63 -23.76
CA ASN A 55 6.45 -13.09 -22.62
C ASN A 55 7.47 -12.06 -22.16
N ARG A 56 8.04 -11.27 -23.08
CA ARG A 56 9.05 -10.26 -22.74
C ARG A 56 8.41 -9.15 -21.91
N PHE A 57 7.29 -8.62 -22.37
CA PHE A 57 6.61 -7.54 -21.63
C PHE A 57 5.97 -8.05 -20.33
N ALA A 58 5.36 -9.24 -20.33
CA ALA A 58 4.84 -9.85 -19.11
C ALA A 58 5.93 -10.06 -18.04
N ASN A 59 7.11 -10.57 -18.44
CA ASN A 59 8.23 -10.76 -17.51
C ASN A 59 8.83 -9.44 -17.04
N TYR A 60 8.89 -8.42 -17.91
CA TYR A 60 9.26 -7.08 -17.50
C TYR A 60 8.35 -6.55 -16.38
N LEU A 61 7.02 -6.69 -16.51
CA LEU A 61 6.07 -6.27 -15.49
C LEU A 61 6.23 -7.05 -14.17
N ARG A 62 6.50 -8.37 -14.23
CA ARG A 62 6.77 -9.18 -13.03
C ARG A 62 8.05 -8.75 -12.32
N ASN A 63 9.15 -8.65 -13.06
CA ASN A 63 10.46 -8.32 -12.51
C ASN A 63 10.44 -6.92 -11.90
N ARG A 64 9.79 -5.96 -12.57
CA ARG A 64 9.59 -4.62 -12.03
C ARG A 64 8.85 -4.65 -10.69
N CYS A 65 7.82 -5.48 -10.55
CA CYS A 65 7.06 -5.57 -9.31
C CYS A 65 7.93 -6.07 -8.15
N MET A 66 8.70 -7.15 -8.39
CA MET A 66 9.61 -7.72 -7.39
C MET A 66 10.71 -6.73 -6.98
N LEU A 67 11.32 -6.05 -7.96
CA LEU A 67 12.36 -5.05 -7.69
C LEU A 67 11.80 -3.87 -6.88
N TYR A 68 10.63 -3.37 -7.26
CA TYR A 68 9.96 -2.30 -6.54
C TYR A 68 9.58 -2.70 -5.11
N GLU A 69 9.08 -3.92 -4.89
CA GLU A 69 8.78 -4.41 -3.54
C GLU A 69 10.03 -4.44 -2.65
N SER A 70 11.16 -4.91 -3.20
CA SER A 70 12.46 -4.91 -2.52
C SER A 70 12.93 -3.49 -2.20
N ASP A 71 12.89 -2.59 -3.19
CA ASP A 71 13.28 -1.19 -3.01
C ASP A 71 12.42 -0.47 -1.98
N ARG A 72 11.10 -0.66 -2.02
CA ARG A 72 10.17 -0.07 -1.04
C ARG A 72 10.50 -0.52 0.38
N GLN A 73 10.78 -1.81 0.60
CA GLN A 73 11.19 -2.31 1.91
C GLN A 73 12.51 -1.68 2.37
N ARG A 74 13.49 -1.56 1.47
CA ARG A 74 14.78 -0.92 1.74
C ARG A 74 14.64 0.57 2.06
N TYR A 75 13.84 1.32 1.30
CA TYR A 75 13.59 2.73 1.59
C TYR A 75 12.89 2.91 2.94
N MET A 76 11.93 2.05 3.24
CA MET A 76 11.20 2.11 4.50
C MET A 76 12.11 1.88 5.71
N SER A 77 13.10 0.97 5.62
CA SER A 77 14.07 0.74 6.71
C SER A 77 15.13 1.83 6.83
N VAL A 78 15.48 2.50 5.72
CA VAL A 78 16.47 3.59 5.71
C VAL A 78 15.85 4.91 6.18
N ILE A 79 14.66 5.26 5.69
CA ILE A 79 13.98 6.52 6.02
C ILE A 79 13.43 6.47 7.44
N PHE A 80 12.92 5.31 7.83
CA PHE A 80 12.42 5.06 9.17
C PHE A 80 13.27 3.95 9.81
N PRO A 81 14.44 4.28 10.37
CA PRO A 81 15.24 3.31 11.08
C PRO A 81 14.61 3.03 12.46
N ILE A 82 14.59 1.76 12.86
CA ILE A 82 14.25 1.36 14.24
C ILE A 82 15.48 1.62 15.10
N THR A 83 15.40 2.57 16.03
CA THR A 83 16.52 2.89 16.92
C THR A 83 16.03 2.96 18.37
N ASN A 84 16.80 2.37 19.28
CA ASN A 84 16.52 2.46 20.72
C ASN A 84 16.88 3.84 21.29
N SER A 85 17.70 4.62 20.58
CA SER A 85 18.15 5.96 20.95
C SER A 85 17.27 7.09 20.43
N GLY A 86 16.20 6.78 19.67
CA GLY A 86 15.29 7.79 19.14
C GLY A 86 14.38 8.39 20.22
N GLU A 87 13.88 9.59 19.96
CA GLU A 87 12.91 10.26 20.84
C GLU A 87 11.59 9.48 20.89
N ASP A 88 10.95 9.44 22.07
CA ASP A 88 9.78 8.58 22.30
C ASP A 88 8.59 8.93 21.41
N TRP A 89 8.37 10.22 21.11
CA TRP A 89 7.32 10.66 20.18
C TRP A 89 7.53 10.11 18.76
N TYR A 90 8.78 9.96 18.32
CA TYR A 90 9.10 9.44 16.99
C TYR A 90 8.87 7.93 16.93
N LYS A 91 9.32 7.20 17.96
CA LYS A 91 9.07 5.76 18.09
C LYS A 91 7.57 5.44 18.10
N ASP A 92 6.79 6.33 18.69
CA ASP A 92 5.34 6.21 18.76
C ASP A 92 4.65 6.41 17.40
N GLN A 93 5.07 7.44 16.65
CA GLN A 93 4.55 7.79 15.32
C GLN A 93 5.07 6.86 14.20
N TYR A 94 6.19 6.17 14.43
CA TYR A 94 6.89 5.37 13.44
C TYR A 94 5.99 4.42 12.61
N PRO A 95 5.10 3.61 13.21
CA PRO A 95 4.19 2.74 12.45
C PRO A 95 3.26 3.49 11.49
N ILE A 96 2.80 4.66 11.91
CA ILE A 96 1.87 5.50 11.15
C ILE A 96 2.61 6.11 9.96
N LEU A 97 3.82 6.63 10.19
CA LEU A 97 4.65 7.22 9.15
C LEU A 97 5.08 6.20 8.09
N GLN A 98 5.52 5.00 8.52
CA GLN A 98 5.87 3.91 7.60
C GLN A 98 4.68 3.47 6.74
N SER A 99 3.51 3.32 7.36
CA SER A 99 2.29 2.94 6.65
C SER A 99 1.94 3.97 5.57
N ARG A 100 1.91 5.26 5.92
CA ARG A 100 1.60 6.35 4.97
C ARG A 100 2.60 6.39 3.83
N PHE A 101 3.89 6.26 4.13
CA PHE A 101 4.95 6.21 3.13
C PHE A 101 4.77 5.04 2.15
N ALA A 102 4.55 3.83 2.67
CA ALA A 102 4.34 2.65 1.84
C ALA A 102 3.11 2.77 0.93
N ILE A 103 1.99 3.29 1.47
CA ILE A 103 0.75 3.54 0.70
C ILE A 103 1.01 4.55 -0.42
N GLN A 104 1.71 5.65 -0.12
CA GLN A 104 2.03 6.67 -1.10
C GLN A 104 2.95 6.14 -2.20
N MET A 105 3.96 5.35 -1.84
CA MET A 105 4.82 4.70 -2.83
C MET A 105 4.01 3.77 -3.74
N ASN A 106 3.13 2.93 -3.17
CA ASN A 106 2.32 2.00 -3.96
C ASN A 106 1.38 2.73 -4.93
N SER A 107 0.78 3.84 -4.47
CA SER A 107 -0.04 4.70 -5.32
C SER A 107 0.77 5.26 -6.49
N ARG A 108 1.94 5.83 -6.22
CA ARG A 108 2.83 6.36 -7.26
C ARG A 108 3.26 5.29 -8.26
N GLU A 109 3.63 4.11 -7.79
CA GLU A 109 4.07 3.04 -8.69
C GLU A 109 2.90 2.45 -9.49
N THR A 110 1.68 2.44 -8.94
CA THR A 110 0.48 2.07 -9.70
C THR A 110 0.30 2.98 -10.92
N GLU A 111 0.53 4.29 -10.76
CA GLU A 111 0.44 5.22 -11.89
C GLU A 111 1.60 5.10 -12.87
N ASN A 112 2.79 4.76 -12.40
CA ASN A 112 3.89 4.38 -13.30
C ASN A 112 3.52 3.15 -14.15
N TYR A 113 2.92 2.12 -13.56
CA TYR A 113 2.42 0.96 -14.30
C TYR A 113 1.37 1.35 -15.33
N ARG A 114 0.42 2.21 -14.96
CA ARG A 114 -0.61 2.71 -15.89
C ARG A 114 0.02 3.42 -17.08
N LEU A 115 1.00 4.29 -16.85
CA LEU A 115 1.73 4.99 -17.92
C LEU A 115 2.49 4.01 -18.83
N ILE A 116 3.27 3.10 -18.24
CA ILE A 116 4.05 2.09 -18.97
C ILE A 116 3.15 1.24 -19.85
N ILE A 117 2.04 0.74 -19.31
CA ILE A 117 1.10 -0.13 -20.03
C ILE A 117 0.41 0.64 -21.16
N ASN A 118 -0.04 1.86 -20.90
CA ASN A 118 -0.65 2.70 -21.93
C ASN A 118 0.33 3.00 -23.06
N GLU A 119 1.57 3.38 -22.73
CA GLU A 119 2.60 3.67 -23.73
C GLU A 119 2.97 2.41 -24.52
N TYR A 120 3.10 1.27 -23.84
CA TYR A 120 3.32 -0.01 -24.51
C TYR A 120 2.22 -0.32 -25.52
N CYS A 121 0.95 -0.17 -25.12
CA CYS A 121 -0.20 -0.44 -25.96
C CYS A 121 -0.30 0.48 -27.18
N LYS A 122 0.14 1.75 -27.09
CA LYS A 122 0.19 2.65 -28.26
C LYS A 122 1.01 2.07 -29.41
N TYR A 123 2.19 1.52 -29.12
CA TYR A 123 3.10 1.00 -30.17
C TYR A 123 2.95 -0.49 -30.47
N ASN A 124 2.27 -1.26 -29.61
CA ASN A 124 2.29 -2.72 -29.70
C ASN A 124 0.90 -3.37 -29.86
N LYS A 125 -0.19 -2.58 -29.94
CA LYS A 125 -1.56 -3.12 -30.04
C LYS A 125 -1.72 -4.18 -31.14
N TYR A 126 -1.10 -3.98 -32.30
CA TYR A 126 -1.22 -4.89 -33.45
C TYR A 126 -0.64 -6.29 -33.21
N LYS A 127 0.28 -6.45 -32.25
CA LYS A 127 0.87 -7.76 -31.90
C LYS A 127 -0.18 -8.73 -31.35
N PHE A 128 -1.25 -8.20 -30.76
CA PHE A 128 -2.25 -9.00 -30.05
C PHE A 128 -3.49 -9.31 -30.89
N THR A 129 -3.66 -8.67 -32.05
CA THR A 129 -4.90 -8.75 -32.86
C THR A 129 -5.37 -10.18 -33.14
N LYS A 130 -4.44 -11.13 -33.35
CA LYS A 130 -4.77 -12.53 -33.67
C LYS A 130 -4.95 -13.43 -32.44
N LYS A 131 -4.35 -13.09 -31.30
CA LYS A 131 -4.32 -13.96 -30.10
C LYS A 131 -5.27 -13.49 -29.02
N ASP A 132 -5.27 -12.19 -28.74
CA ASP A 132 -6.14 -11.56 -27.76
C ASP A 132 -6.30 -10.06 -28.09
N PRO A 133 -7.26 -9.68 -28.95
CA PRO A 133 -7.42 -8.30 -29.40
C PRO A 133 -7.83 -7.34 -28.28
N GLN A 134 -8.24 -7.86 -27.10
CA GLN A 134 -8.68 -7.07 -25.97
C GLN A 134 -7.55 -6.68 -25.02
N VAL A 135 -6.34 -7.23 -25.17
CA VAL A 135 -5.18 -6.95 -24.28
C VAL A 135 -4.93 -5.46 -24.04
N CYS A 136 -5.12 -4.65 -25.08
CA CYS A 136 -4.93 -3.19 -25.04
C CYS A 136 -6.23 -2.39 -25.15
N SER A 137 -7.39 -3.00 -24.86
CA SER A 137 -8.64 -2.26 -24.81
C SER A 137 -8.73 -1.45 -23.52
N SER A 138 -9.29 -0.23 -23.58
CA SER A 138 -9.41 0.64 -22.41
C SER A 138 -10.13 -0.04 -21.25
N GLN A 139 -11.15 -0.84 -21.54
CA GLN A 139 -11.87 -1.62 -20.53
C GLN A 139 -10.95 -2.60 -19.80
N ARG A 140 -10.16 -3.38 -20.54
CA ARG A 140 -9.27 -4.39 -19.95
C ARG A 140 -8.10 -3.75 -19.20
N ILE A 141 -7.56 -2.64 -19.73
CA ILE A 141 -6.51 -1.89 -19.02
C ILE A 141 -7.07 -1.27 -17.72
N ASN A 142 -8.24 -0.64 -17.76
CA ASN A 142 -8.84 -0.06 -16.55
C ASN A 142 -9.16 -1.13 -15.50
N ALA A 143 -9.56 -2.33 -15.91
CA ALA A 143 -9.80 -3.45 -14.99
C ALA A 143 -8.55 -3.90 -14.22
N ILE A 144 -7.34 -3.70 -14.77
CA ILE A 144 -6.09 -3.98 -14.05
C ILE A 144 -5.95 -3.06 -12.83
N PHE A 145 -6.41 -1.81 -12.94
CA PHE A 145 -6.20 -0.76 -11.95
C PHE A 145 -7.42 -0.46 -11.07
N ALA A 146 -8.49 -1.25 -11.17
CA ALA A 146 -9.74 -1.05 -10.43
C ALA A 146 -9.72 -1.62 -8.99
N ASN A 147 -8.61 -2.27 -8.58
CA ASN A 147 -8.47 -2.97 -7.29
C ASN A 147 -7.92 -2.08 -6.16
#